data_AF-A0A502VM13-F1
#
_entry.id   AF-A0A502VM13-F1
#
_cell.length_a   1.000
_cell.length_b   1.000
_cell.length_c   1.000
_cell.angle_alpha   90.00
_cell.angle_beta   90.00
_cell.angle_gamma   90.00
#
_symmetry.space_group_name_H-M   'P 1'
#
loop_
_entity.id
_entity.type
_entity.pdbx_description
1 polymer ?
#
loop_
_entity_poly.entity_id
_entity_poly.type
_entity_poly.pdbx_seq_one_letter_code
_entity_poly.pdbx_strand_id
1 'polypeptide(L)'
;MPLTAFRFPFGQNVDERRFRRLTRLLEVIQMDIENEIAVLRPCVERVTDCAAFALEAMENGESPERMSAQIGTLEQNLAIIRGRQALLEQQTSFVDAARAALPRVLPPHGS
;
A
#
# COMPACT_ATOMS: atom_id res chain seq x y z
N MET A 1 -1.72 -36.13 44.02
CA MET A 1 -2.45 -34.85 43.91
C MET A 1 -1.77 -34.01 42.82
N PRO A 2 -2.32 -33.88 41.60
CA PRO A 2 -1.74 -32.97 40.62
C PRO A 2 -2.30 -31.57 40.86
N LEU A 3 -1.42 -30.57 40.91
CA LEU A 3 -1.79 -29.16 40.90
C LEU A 3 -2.39 -28.86 39.52
N THR A 4 -3.71 -28.72 39.46
CA THR A 4 -4.42 -28.20 38.29
C THR A 4 -3.85 -26.83 37.95
N ALA A 5 -3.25 -26.72 36.76
CA ALA A 5 -2.76 -25.47 36.22
C ALA A 5 -3.89 -24.42 36.28
N PHE A 6 -3.70 -23.36 37.06
CA PHE A 6 -4.57 -22.19 37.05
C PHE A 6 -4.48 -21.55 35.66
N ARG A 7 -5.39 -21.95 34.76
CA ARG A 7 -5.62 -21.25 33.50
C ARG A 7 -6.37 -19.96 33.86
N PHE A 8 -5.62 -18.88 34.11
CA PHE A 8 -6.22 -17.60 34.43
C PHE A 8 -7.08 -17.11 33.25
N PRO A 9 -8.40 -16.89 33.43
CA PRO A 9 -9.30 -16.48 32.36
C PRO A 9 -9.05 -15.04 31.85
N PHE A 10 -8.20 -14.28 32.55
CA PHE A 10 -7.82 -12.93 32.17
C PHE A 10 -6.87 -12.88 30.97
N GLY A 11 -6.01 -13.88 30.78
CA GLY A 11 -5.04 -13.89 29.67
C GLY A 11 -5.71 -13.95 28.30
N GLN A 12 -6.64 -14.89 28.12
CA GLN A 12 -7.37 -15.08 26.85
C GLN A 12 -8.15 -13.83 26.43
N ASN A 13 -8.84 -13.19 27.38
CA ASN A 13 -9.60 -11.97 27.11
C ASN A 13 -8.71 -10.75 26.80
N VAL A 14 -7.50 -10.67 27.37
CA VAL A 14 -6.55 -9.58 27.10
C VAL A 14 -5.88 -9.79 25.75
N ASP A 15 -5.48 -11.02 25.43
CA ASP A 15 -4.86 -11.35 24.14
C ASP A 15 -5.84 -11.16 22.98
N GLU A 16 -7.09 -11.60 23.13
CA GLU A 16 -8.14 -11.36 22.15
C GLU A 16 -8.35 -9.86 21.87
N ARG A 17 -8.39 -9.01 22.91
CA ARG A 17 -8.50 -7.56 22.73
C ARG A 17 -7.30 -6.95 22.01
N ARG A 18 -6.08 -7.41 22.34
CA ARG A 18 -4.85 -6.94 21.68
C ARG A 18 -4.84 -7.28 20.20
N PHE A 19 -5.13 -8.53 19.85
CA PHE A 19 -5.15 -8.95 18.45
C PHE A 19 -6.34 -8.39 17.67
N ARG A 20 -7.51 -8.22 18.29
CA ARG A 20 -8.64 -7.50 17.67
C ARG A 20 -8.27 -6.03 17.36
N ARG A 21 -7.53 -5.37 18.25
CA ARG A 21 -7.01 -4.02 17.99
C ARG A 21 -6.03 -4.03 16.81
N LEU A 22 -5.15 -5.02 16.74
CA LEU A 22 -4.21 -5.18 15.63
C LEU A 22 -4.95 -5.42 14.30
N THR A 23 -5.99 -6.27 14.27
CA THR A 23 -6.83 -6.47 13.08
C THR A 23 -7.39 -5.15 12.57
N ARG A 24 -7.98 -4.33 13.44
CA ARG A 24 -8.52 -3.01 13.07
C ARG A 24 -7.46 -2.07 12.54
N LEU A 25 -6.27 -2.07 13.14
CA LEU A 25 -5.15 -1.26 12.66
C LEU A 25 -4.70 -1.68 11.26
N LEU A 26 -4.61 -2.98 11.00
CA LEU A 26 -4.28 -3.49 9.66
C LEU A 26 -5.35 -3.14 8.62
N GLU A 27 -6.64 -3.14 8.99
CA GLU A 27 -7.73 -2.70 8.11
C GLU A 27 -7.62 -1.21 7.77
N VAL A 28 -7.30 -0.36 8.74
CA VAL A 28 -7.08 1.08 8.50
C VAL A 28 -5.88 1.29 7.57
N ILE A 29 -4.76 0.62 7.85
CA ILE A 29 -3.55 0.72 7.01
C ILE A 29 -3.86 0.25 5.57
N GLN A 30 -4.60 -0.84 5.40
CA GLN A 30 -5.02 -1.33 4.09
C GLN A 30 -5.81 -0.26 3.32
N MET A 31 -6.77 0.36 3.99
CA MET A 31 -7.60 1.41 3.39
C MET A 31 -6.76 2.64 3.01
N ASP A 32 -5.81 3.04 3.85
CA ASP A 32 -4.90 4.16 3.57
C ASP A 32 -4.02 3.86 2.33
N ILE A 33 -3.50 2.63 2.21
CA ILE A 33 -2.73 2.20 1.04
C ILE A 33 -3.60 2.22 -0.23
N GLU A 34 -4.81 1.66 -0.17
CA GLU A 34 -5.75 1.64 -1.30
C GLU A 34 -6.13 3.04 -1.77
N ASN A 35 -6.38 3.95 -0.82
CA ASN A 35 -6.66 5.36 -1.12
C ASN A 35 -5.47 6.01 -1.83
N GLU A 36 -4.25 5.75 -1.36
CA GLU A 36 -3.06 6.31 -2.01
C GLU A 36 -2.84 5.75 -3.42
N ILE A 37 -3.03 4.44 -3.62
CA ILE A 37 -2.99 3.80 -4.95
C ILE A 37 -4.02 4.46 -5.88
N ALA A 38 -5.23 4.70 -5.39
CA ALA A 38 -6.30 5.34 -6.16
C ALA A 38 -5.94 6.77 -6.58
N VAL A 39 -5.23 7.52 -5.71
CA VAL A 39 -4.72 8.87 -6.03
C VAL A 39 -3.56 8.83 -7.03
N LEU A 40 -2.68 7.82 -6.98
CA LEU A 40 -1.54 7.72 -7.89
C LEU A 40 -1.91 7.32 -9.32
N ARG A 41 -2.97 6.54 -9.50
CA ARG A 41 -3.43 6.09 -10.82
C ARG A 41 -3.64 7.24 -11.83
N PRO A 42 -4.45 8.28 -11.54
CA PRO A 42 -4.62 9.40 -12.45
C PRO A 42 -3.36 10.28 -12.58
N CYS A 43 -2.39 10.17 -11.67
CA CYS A 43 -1.10 10.86 -11.83
C CYS A 43 -0.25 10.21 -12.94
N VAL A 44 -0.24 8.88 -13.03
CA VAL A 44 0.46 8.17 -14.11
C VAL A 44 -0.15 8.52 -15.46
N GLU A 45 -1.47 8.43 -15.59
CA GLU A 45 -2.20 8.73 -16.82
C GLU A 45 -1.91 10.16 -17.30
N ARG A 46 -1.99 11.15 -16.41
CA ARG A 46 -1.66 12.54 -16.75
C ARG A 46 -0.22 12.73 -17.21
N VAL A 47 0.75 12.08 -16.56
CA VAL A 47 2.16 12.18 -16.96
C VAL A 47 2.39 11.54 -18.33
N THR A 48 1.75 10.39 -18.61
CA THR A 48 1.83 9.75 -19.93
C THR A 48 1.17 10.57 -21.03
N ASP A 49 0.02 11.18 -20.75
CA ASP A 49 -0.68 12.05 -21.71
C ASP A 49 0.16 13.30 -22.00
N CYS A 50 0.70 13.95 -20.98
CA CYS A 50 1.59 15.09 -21.15
C CYS A 50 2.85 14.75 -21.94
N ALA A 51 3.39 13.54 -21.78
CA ALA A 51 4.56 13.09 -22.55
C ALA A 51 4.21 12.88 -24.02
N ALA A 52 3.05 12.28 -24.31
CA ALA A 52 2.54 12.13 -25.68
C ALA A 52 2.34 13.50 -26.35
N PHE A 53 1.73 14.46 -25.66
CA PHE A 53 1.55 15.81 -26.17
C PHE A 53 2.88 16.55 -26.41
N ALA A 54 3.87 16.40 -25.53
CA ALA A 54 5.17 17.02 -25.72
C ALA A 54 5.91 16.46 -26.95
N LEU A 55 5.76 15.15 -27.22
CA LEU A 55 6.29 14.51 -28.42
C LEU A 55 5.59 15.02 -29.69
N GLU A 56 4.25 15.06 -29.69
CA GLU A 56 3.47 15.59 -30.82
C GLU A 56 3.81 17.07 -31.09
N ALA A 57 3.96 17.88 -30.04
CA ALA A 57 4.37 19.28 -30.17
C ALA A 57 5.75 19.41 -30.83
N MET A 58 6.71 18.56 -30.43
CA MET A 58 8.05 18.52 -31.03
C MET A 58 7.99 18.14 -32.51
N GLU A 59 7.15 17.16 -32.89
CA GLU A 59 6.93 16.77 -34.29
C GLU A 59 6.30 17.90 -35.12
N ASN A 60 5.49 18.76 -34.48
CA ASN A 60 4.83 19.91 -35.10
C ASN A 60 5.71 21.18 -35.15
N GLY A 61 6.98 21.09 -34.76
CA GLY A 61 7.95 22.19 -34.91
C GLY A 61 8.08 23.13 -33.71
N GLU A 62 7.57 22.75 -32.52
CA GLU A 62 7.98 23.39 -31.26
C GLU A 62 9.48 23.21 -31.00
N SER A 63 10.05 24.06 -30.13
CA SER A 63 11.49 24.01 -29.80
C SER A 63 11.89 22.62 -29.28
N PRO A 64 12.78 21.90 -29.97
CA PRO A 64 13.21 20.56 -29.56
C PRO A 64 13.88 20.56 -28.18
N GLU A 65 14.65 21.61 -27.85
CA GLU A 65 15.33 21.74 -26.55
C GLU A 65 14.32 21.90 -25.41
N ARG A 66 13.29 22.74 -25.62
CA ARG A 66 12.23 22.97 -24.64
C ARG A 66 11.40 21.71 -24.43
N MET A 67 11.00 21.03 -25.51
CA MET A 67 10.22 19.79 -25.42
C MET A 67 11.02 18.65 -24.79
N SER A 68 12.32 18.53 -25.11
CA SER A 68 13.21 17.54 -24.47
C SER A 68 13.35 17.76 -22.96
N ALA A 69 13.49 19.00 -22.51
CA ALA A 69 13.55 19.33 -21.09
C ALA A 69 12.23 19.00 -20.36
N GLN A 70 11.08 19.26 -21.02
CA GLN A 70 9.77 18.90 -20.51
C GLN A 70 9.60 17.38 -20.40
N ILE A 71 10.00 16.62 -21.43
CA ILE A 71 10.00 15.15 -21.43
C ILE A 71 10.87 14.61 -20.30
N GLY A 72 12.09 15.13 -20.11
CA GLY A 72 12.96 14.71 -19.01
C GLY A 72 12.36 14.95 -17.62
N THR A 73 11.61 16.04 -17.45
CA THR A 73 10.87 16.30 -16.20
C THR A 73 9.74 15.29 -15.99
N LEU A 74 9.02 14.95 -17.06
CA LEU A 74 7.95 13.95 -17.01
C LEU A 74 8.48 12.54 -16.71
N GLU A 75 9.63 12.16 -17.27
CA GLU A 75 10.31 10.90 -16.95
C GLU A 75 10.68 10.81 -15.47
N GLN A 76 11.24 11.89 -14.91
CA GLN A 76 11.60 11.92 -13.48
C GLN A 76 10.36 11.78 -12.58
N ASN A 77 9.27 12.48 -12.92
CA ASN A 77 8.01 12.36 -12.20
C ASN A 77 7.45 10.93 -12.29
N LEU A 78 7.50 10.30 -13.47
CA LEU A 78 7.06 8.93 -13.66
C LEU A 78 7.88 7.94 -12.83
N ALA A 79 9.20 8.13 -12.74
CA ALA A 79 10.09 7.31 -11.92
C ALA A 79 9.73 7.40 -10.43
N ILE A 80 9.44 8.60 -9.92
CA ILE A 80 8.99 8.82 -8.53
C ILE A 80 7.67 8.09 -8.27
N ILE A 81 6.69 8.25 -9.16
CA ILE A 81 5.38 7.60 -9.01
C ILE A 81 5.51 6.08 -9.01
N ARG A 82 6.29 5.52 -9.95
CA ARG A 82 6.55 4.07 -10.01
C ARG A 82 7.27 3.55 -8.76
N GLY A 83 8.25 4.30 -8.25
CA GLY A 83 8.92 3.97 -6.99
C GLY A 83 7.95 3.90 -5.82
N ARG A 84 7.00 4.85 -5.76
CA ARG A 84 5.95 4.84 -4.73
C ARG A 84 4.98 3.67 -4.91
N GLN A 85 4.54 3.38 -6.14
CA GLN A 85 3.68 2.24 -6.43
C GLN A 85 4.30 0.91 -5.98
N ALA A 86 5.57 0.68 -6.32
CA ALA A 86 6.28 -0.53 -5.90
C ALA A 86 6.36 -0.66 -4.37
N LEU A 87 6.55 0.45 -3.65
CA LEU A 87 6.54 0.45 -2.19
C LEU A 87 5.16 0.14 -1.63
N LEU A 88 4.09 0.70 -2.20
CA LEU A 88 2.71 0.42 -1.78
C LEU A 88 2.35 -1.05 -2.03
N GLU A 89 2.78 -1.65 -3.13
CA GLU A 89 2.61 -3.09 -3.39
C GLU A 89 3.28 -3.96 -2.32
N GLN A 90 4.51 -3.60 -1.91
CA GLN A 90 5.20 -4.28 -0.80
C GLN A 90 4.44 -4.14 0.52
N GLN A 91 3.88 -2.94 0.80
CA GLN A 91 3.09 -2.70 2.00
C GLN A 91 1.78 -3.51 1.99
N THR A 92 1.06 -3.56 0.87
CA THR A 92 -0.14 -4.41 0.70
C THR A 92 0.18 -5.87 0.98
N SER A 93 1.24 -6.39 0.35
CA SER A 93 1.68 -7.79 0.56
C SER A 93 1.99 -8.08 2.03
N PHE A 94 2.66 -7.15 2.72
CA PHE A 94 2.93 -7.26 4.15
C PHE A 94 1.64 -7.27 4.98
N VAL A 95 0.70 -6.36 4.72
CA VAL A 95 -0.57 -6.26 5.44
C VAL A 95 -1.40 -7.53 5.24
N ASP A 96 -1.48 -8.04 4.01
CA ASP A 96 -2.18 -9.28 3.68
C ASP A 96 -1.57 -10.48 4.40
N ALA A 97 -0.24 -10.60 4.40
CA ALA A 97 0.46 -11.65 5.13
C ALA A 97 0.22 -11.56 6.64
N ALA A 98 0.26 -10.36 7.22
CA ALA A 98 -0.02 -10.14 8.64
C ALA A 98 -1.47 -10.52 8.98
N ARG A 99 -2.44 -10.13 8.16
CA ARG A 99 -3.85 -10.50 8.34
C ARG A 99 -4.06 -12.01 8.25
N ALA A 100 -3.42 -12.69 7.31
CA ALA A 100 -3.50 -14.15 7.16
C ALA A 100 -2.86 -14.91 8.34
N ALA A 101 -1.85 -14.32 8.99
CA ALA A 101 -1.19 -14.92 10.15
C ALA A 101 -1.99 -14.77 11.45
N LEU A 102 -2.79 -13.71 11.62
CA LEU A 102 -3.50 -13.42 12.86
C LEU A 102 -4.41 -14.56 13.37
N PRO A 103 -5.23 -15.23 12.53
CA PRO A 103 -6.05 -16.36 12.97
C PRO A 103 -5.25 -17.59 13.42
N ARG A 104 -3.95 -17.68 13.09
CA ARG A 104 -3.09 -18.77 13.57
C ARG A 104 -2.63 -18.55 15.01
N VAL A 105 -2.61 -17.28 15.44
CA VAL A 105 -2.20 -16.86 16.78
C VAL A 105 -3.40 -16.76 17.73
N LEU A 106 -4.56 -16.36 17.19
CA LEU A 106 -5.84 -16.41 17.89
C LEU A 106 -6.51 -17.77 17.61
N PRO A 107 -6.47 -18.75 18.54
CA PRO A 107 -7.24 -19.97 18.34
C PRO A 107 -8.72 -19.62 18.15
N PRO A 108 -9.44 -20.27 17.22
CA PRO A 108 -10.88 -20.08 17.09
C PRO A 108 -11.54 -20.36 18.44
N HIS A 109 -12.37 -19.44 18.90
CA HIS A 109 -13.14 -19.62 20.12
C HIS A 109 -14.02 -20.88 20.00
N GLY A 110 -13.68 -21.93 20.76
CA GLY A 110 -14.57 -23.00 21.21
C GLY A 110 -15.21 -23.90 20.15
N SER A 111 -14.87 -25.20 20.22
CA SER A 111 -15.89 -26.26 20.23
C SER A 111 -16.21 -26.58 21.69
#